data_AF-A0A231HBB5-F1
#
_entry.id   AF-A0A231HBB5-F1
#
_cell.length_a   1.000
_cell.length_b   1.000
_cell.length_c   1.000
_cell.angle_alpha   90.00
_cell.angle_beta   90.00
_cell.angle_gamma   90.00
#
_symmetry.space_group_name_H-M   'P 1'
#
loop_
_entity.id
_entity.type
_entity.pdbx_description
1 polymer ?
#
loop_
_entity_poly.entity_id
_entity_poly.type
_entity_poly.pdbx_seq_one_letter_code
_entity_poly.pdbx_strand_id
1 'polypeptide(L)'
;MSDSDPAGRSDPRGDDPATSIDQRDTTRSAKPFLIAAAIAVLAVLAVVILGVTRPAENNLTEPDRVAIAARNFATARSDSDADRRKTTECAGFDEKKSPLGAGSVGKKVEIAGVDAVHIDGDHATASVTSRIDGHESAANWNFGRENGTWLVCGNP
;
A
#
# COMPACT_ATOMS: atom_id res chain seq x y z
N MET A 1 -73.45 -26.39 -73.12
CA MET A 1 -74.06 -27.16 -72.01
C MET A 1 -73.05 -28.23 -71.60
N SER A 2 -72.61 -28.19 -70.34
CA SER A 2 -71.99 -29.28 -69.54
C SER A 2 -70.62 -29.82 -70.00
N ASP A 3 -69.54 -29.55 -69.26
CA ASP A 3 -68.97 -30.37 -68.14
C ASP A 3 -68.44 -31.72 -68.67
N SER A 4 -67.17 -32.13 -68.53
CA SER A 4 -66.29 -32.11 -67.36
C SER A 4 -64.84 -32.44 -67.79
N ASP A 5 -63.82 -31.88 -67.13
CA ASP A 5 -62.47 -32.48 -67.11
C ASP A 5 -61.95 -32.45 -65.66
N PRO A 6 -61.56 -33.60 -65.07
CA PRO A 6 -61.31 -33.69 -63.64
C PRO A 6 -59.89 -33.31 -63.26
N ALA A 7 -59.78 -32.79 -62.04
CA ALA A 7 -58.59 -32.35 -61.34
C ALA A 7 -57.41 -33.33 -61.37
N GLY A 8 -56.29 -32.88 -61.93
CA GLY A 8 -54.95 -33.37 -61.64
C GLY A 8 -54.14 -32.25 -60.98
N ARG A 9 -54.18 -32.20 -59.65
CA ARG A 9 -53.41 -31.27 -58.82
C ARG A 9 -51.93 -31.69 -58.83
N SER A 10 -51.06 -30.87 -59.40
CA SER A 10 -49.61 -30.93 -59.17
C SER A 10 -49.15 -29.54 -58.74
N ASP A 11 -49.04 -29.36 -57.42
CA ASP A 11 -48.59 -28.13 -56.78
C ASP A 11 -47.05 -28.10 -56.85
N PRO A 12 -46.42 -27.08 -57.48
CA PRO A 12 -44.97 -26.94 -57.53
C PRO A 12 -44.50 -26.22 -56.25
N ARG A 13 -44.53 -26.91 -55.12
CA ARG A 13 -43.67 -26.55 -53.97
C ARG A 13 -42.38 -27.34 -54.19
N GLY A 14 -41.39 -26.81 -54.89
CA GLY A 14 -40.73 -25.58 -54.49
C GLY A 14 -39.90 -25.94 -53.26
N ASP A 15 -38.73 -26.52 -53.52
CA ASP A 15 -37.68 -26.71 -52.53
C ASP A 15 -37.41 -25.37 -51.84
N ASP A 16 -37.99 -25.15 -50.67
CA ASP A 16 -37.45 -24.16 -49.74
C ASP A 16 -36.12 -24.74 -49.24
N PRO A 17 -34.95 -24.17 -49.61
CA PRO A 17 -33.73 -24.58 -48.97
C PRO A 17 -33.90 -24.23 -47.49
N ALA A 18 -33.96 -25.27 -46.64
CA ALA A 18 -33.90 -25.11 -45.20
C ALA A 18 -32.74 -24.16 -44.91
N THR A 19 -33.05 -22.97 -44.38
CA THR A 19 -32.04 -21.99 -43.98
C THR A 19 -31.21 -22.65 -42.89
N SER A 20 -30.11 -23.27 -43.28
CA SER A 20 -29.11 -23.82 -42.38
C SER A 20 -28.57 -22.64 -41.57
N ILE A 21 -29.06 -22.47 -40.34
CA ILE A 21 -28.40 -21.60 -39.38
C ILE A 21 -27.07 -22.27 -39.05
N ASP A 22 -26.01 -21.82 -39.70
CA ASP A 22 -24.66 -22.23 -39.40
C ASP A 22 -24.29 -21.71 -38.00
N GLN A 23 -24.52 -22.53 -36.97
CA GLN A 23 -24.12 -22.24 -35.60
C GLN A 23 -22.63 -22.55 -35.34
N ARG A 24 -21.79 -22.73 -36.36
CA ARG A 24 -20.35 -22.97 -36.16
C ARG A 24 -19.57 -21.71 -35.79
N ASP A 25 -20.17 -20.53 -35.89
CA ASP A 25 -19.52 -19.24 -35.60
C ASP A 25 -19.61 -18.77 -34.14
N THR A 26 -20.16 -19.58 -33.22
CA THR A 26 -19.99 -19.29 -31.77
C THR A 26 -18.75 -20.00 -31.24
N THR A 27 -17.59 -19.72 -31.83
CA THR A 27 -16.34 -19.96 -31.11
C THR A 27 -16.38 -19.08 -29.87
N ARG A 28 -16.50 -19.67 -28.67
CA ARG A 28 -16.30 -18.95 -27.40
C ARG A 28 -14.92 -18.32 -27.44
N SER A 29 -14.87 -17.06 -27.86
CA SER A 29 -13.62 -16.36 -28.04
C SER A 29 -13.12 -15.96 -26.65
N ALA A 30 -11.98 -16.51 -26.24
CA ALA A 30 -11.29 -16.06 -25.02
C ALA A 30 -10.58 -14.71 -25.21
N LYS A 31 -10.54 -14.18 -26.45
CA LYS A 31 -9.92 -12.90 -26.83
C LYS A 31 -10.27 -11.74 -25.88
N PRO A 32 -11.55 -11.47 -25.52
CA PRO A 32 -11.88 -10.40 -24.57
C PRO A 32 -11.24 -10.58 -23.19
N PHE A 33 -11.19 -11.81 -22.66
CA PHE A 33 -10.57 -12.09 -21.36
C PHE A 33 -9.04 -11.92 -21.40
N LEU A 34 -8.40 -12.34 -22.51
CA LEU A 34 -6.96 -12.18 -22.69
C LEU A 34 -6.56 -10.69 -22.80
N ILE A 35 -7.37 -9.87 -23.48
CA ILE A 35 -7.14 -8.42 -23.56
C ILE A 35 -7.26 -7.79 -22.17
N ALA A 36 -8.30 -8.13 -21.41
CA ALA A 36 -8.48 -7.60 -20.06
C ALA A 36 -7.34 -8.02 -19.12
N ALA A 37 -6.90 -9.29 -19.19
CA ALA A 37 -5.77 -9.78 -18.41
C ALA A 37 -4.47 -9.04 -18.74
N ALA A 38 -4.21 -8.78 -20.03
CA ALA A 38 -3.05 -7.99 -20.45
C ALA A 38 -3.08 -6.57 -19.88
N ILE A 39 -4.25 -5.90 -19.92
CA ILE A 39 -4.43 -4.56 -19.34
C ILE A 39 -4.20 -4.59 -17.83
N ALA A 40 -4.74 -5.58 -17.11
CA ALA A 40 -4.55 -5.72 -15.68
C ALA A 40 -3.07 -5.91 -15.31
N VAL A 41 -2.34 -6.75 -16.05
CA VAL A 41 -0.89 -6.94 -15.86
C VAL A 41 -0.12 -5.65 -16.13
N LEU A 42 -0.48 -4.91 -17.18
CA LEU A 42 0.13 -3.61 -17.47
C LEU A 42 -0.14 -2.58 -16.36
N ALA A 43 -1.36 -2.55 -15.81
CA ALA A 43 -1.70 -1.68 -14.70
C ALA A 43 -0.89 -2.01 -13.44
N VAL A 44 -0.75 -3.30 -13.10
CA VAL A 44 0.08 -3.75 -11.97
C VAL A 44 1.55 -3.37 -12.19
N LEU A 45 2.09 -3.62 -13.40
CA LEU A 45 3.45 -3.22 -13.75
C LEU A 45 3.64 -1.71 -13.64
N ALA A 46 2.68 -0.90 -14.10
CA ALA A 46 2.74 0.54 -13.97
C ALA A 46 2.77 0.98 -12.50
N VAL A 47 1.95 0.38 -11.63
CA VAL A 47 1.96 0.67 -10.19
C VAL A 47 3.29 0.26 -9.55
N VAL A 48 3.84 -0.91 -9.89
CA VAL A 48 5.14 -1.36 -9.39
C VAL A 48 6.26 -0.42 -9.85
N ILE A 49 6.28 -0.06 -11.14
CA ILE A 49 7.26 0.89 -11.69
C ILE A 49 7.11 2.25 -11.00
N LEU A 50 5.90 2.75 -10.79
CA LEU A 50 5.66 3.99 -10.07
C LEU A 50 6.11 3.90 -8.60
N GLY A 51 5.89 2.78 -7.93
CA GLY A 51 6.35 2.55 -6.57
C GLY A 51 7.88 2.48 -6.45
N VAL A 52 8.56 1.88 -7.42
CA VAL A 52 10.03 1.76 -7.45
C VAL A 52 10.69 3.06 -7.92
N THR A 53 10.11 3.78 -8.88
CA THR A 53 10.64 5.05 -9.41
C THR A 53 10.28 6.27 -8.57
N ARG A 54 9.21 6.18 -7.77
CA ARG A 54 8.85 7.15 -6.74
C ARG A 54 8.87 6.46 -5.38
N PRO A 55 10.06 6.16 -4.85
CA PRO A 55 10.16 5.70 -3.47
C PRO A 55 9.44 6.72 -2.58
N ALA A 56 8.49 6.27 -1.76
CA ALA A 56 7.69 7.15 -0.91
C ALA A 56 8.55 8.09 -0.07
N GLU A 57 9.78 7.67 0.24
CA GLU A 57 10.86 8.42 0.88
C GLU A 57 11.24 9.77 0.20
N ASN A 58 10.80 10.07 -1.03
CA ASN A 58 10.97 11.38 -1.67
C ASN A 58 9.73 12.30 -1.62
N ASN A 59 8.56 11.81 -1.20
CA ASN A 59 7.32 12.61 -1.09
C ASN A 59 6.82 12.74 0.35
N LEU A 60 7.61 12.32 1.34
CA LEU A 60 7.26 12.55 2.73
C LEU A 60 7.53 14.01 3.08
N THR A 61 6.51 14.64 3.67
CA THR A 61 6.69 15.92 4.32
C THR A 61 7.71 15.75 5.47
N GLU A 62 8.44 16.80 5.83
CA GLU A 62 9.39 16.67 6.94
C GLU A 62 8.75 16.18 8.25
N PRO A 63 7.51 16.59 8.61
CA PRO A 63 6.77 16.01 9.73
C PRO A 63 6.57 14.49 9.64
N ASP A 64 6.28 13.96 8.44
CA ASP A 64 6.13 12.52 8.24
C ASP A 64 7.45 11.78 8.51
N ARG A 65 8.58 12.38 8.14
CA ARG A 65 9.91 11.80 8.41
C ARG A 65 10.21 11.75 9.90
N VAL A 66 9.83 12.77 10.65
CA VAL A 66 9.93 12.79 12.13
C VAL A 66 9.04 11.70 12.73
N ALA A 67 7.81 11.55 12.23
CA ALA A 67 6.91 10.50 12.69
C ALA A 67 7.46 9.08 12.41
N ILE A 68 8.13 8.88 11.27
CA ILE A 68 8.83 7.63 10.96
C ILE A 68 10.00 7.40 11.91
N ALA A 69 10.80 8.42 12.22
CA ALA A 69 11.89 8.30 13.19
C ALA A 69 11.38 7.83 14.56
N ALA A 70 10.28 8.39 15.05
CA ALA A 70 9.66 7.96 16.30
C ALA A 70 9.25 6.47 16.28
N ARG A 71 8.64 6.02 15.16
CA ARG A 71 8.23 4.62 14.97
C ARG A 71 9.41 3.67 14.85
N ASN A 72 10.48 4.09 14.18
CA ASN A 72 11.70 3.31 14.04
C ASN A 72 12.38 3.13 15.40
N PHE A 73 12.49 4.20 16.19
CA PHE A 73 13.01 4.13 17.55
C PHE A 73 12.19 3.19 18.44
N ALA A 74 10.86 3.30 18.42
CA ALA A 74 9.98 2.39 19.16
C ALA A 74 10.14 0.92 18.73
N THR A 75 10.29 0.67 17.43
CA THR A 75 10.50 -0.68 16.89
C THR A 75 11.84 -1.24 17.34
N ALA A 76 12.91 -0.47 17.18
CA ALA A 76 14.25 -0.83 17.59
C ALA A 76 14.32 -1.12 19.10
N ARG A 77 13.48 -0.46 19.90
CA ARG A 77 13.42 -0.67 21.35
C ARG A 77 13.16 -2.10 21.79
N SER A 78 12.40 -2.84 20.99
CA SER A 78 12.12 -4.26 21.24
C SER A 78 13.29 -5.19 20.88
N ASP A 79 14.31 -4.69 20.17
CA ASP A 79 15.49 -5.44 19.77
C ASP A 79 16.44 -5.64 20.96
N SER A 80 16.98 -6.85 21.10
CA SER A 80 17.98 -7.18 22.12
C SER A 80 19.37 -6.64 21.78
N ASP A 81 19.66 -6.41 20.49
CA ASP A 81 20.92 -5.88 20.00
C ASP A 81 21.03 -4.35 20.24
N ALA A 82 22.04 -3.95 21.02
CA ALA A 82 22.29 -2.55 21.34
C ALA A 82 22.75 -1.73 20.13
N ASP A 83 23.47 -2.34 19.19
CA ASP A 83 23.97 -1.61 18.02
C ASP A 83 22.84 -1.34 17.02
N ARG A 84 21.85 -2.24 16.93
CA ARG A 84 20.60 -1.97 16.23
C ARG A 84 19.84 -0.78 16.83
N ARG A 85 19.74 -0.70 18.16
CA ARG A 85 19.05 0.42 18.84
C ARG A 85 19.72 1.77 18.57
N LYS A 86 21.05 1.81 18.67
CA LYS A 86 21.85 3.02 18.39
C LYS A 86 21.61 3.60 17.00
N THR A 87 21.20 2.81 16.00
CA THR A 87 20.93 3.32 14.64
C THR A 87 19.73 4.26 14.56
N THR A 88 18.92 4.34 15.62
CA THR A 88 17.72 5.18 15.71
C THR A 88 17.85 6.31 16.75
N GLU A 89 19.03 6.44 17.37
CA GLU A 89 19.33 7.31 18.48
C GLU A 89 20.39 8.34 18.07
N CYS A 90 20.28 9.58 18.53
CA CYS A 90 21.30 10.61 18.27
C CYS A 90 22.66 10.22 18.88
N ALA A 91 23.75 10.79 18.36
CA ALA A 91 25.07 10.59 18.92
C ALA A 91 25.12 10.97 20.42
N GLY A 92 25.62 10.08 21.26
CA GLY A 92 25.72 10.31 22.72
C GLY A 92 24.41 10.17 23.49
N PHE A 93 23.39 9.51 22.93
CA PHE A 93 22.13 9.23 23.58
C PHE A 93 22.32 8.55 24.96
N ASP A 94 21.67 9.12 25.99
CA ASP A 94 21.63 8.55 27.34
C ASP A 94 20.26 7.88 27.56
N GLU A 95 20.30 6.59 27.88
CA GLU A 95 19.09 5.80 28.12
C GLU A 95 18.26 6.29 29.30
N LYS A 96 18.89 6.96 30.27
CA LYS A 96 18.17 7.59 31.38
C LYS A 96 17.36 8.79 30.93
N LYS A 97 17.75 9.41 29.81
CA LYS A 97 17.08 10.55 29.16
C LYS A 97 16.17 10.10 28.02
N SER A 98 16.00 8.80 27.81
CA SER A 98 15.09 8.29 26.79
C SER A 98 13.68 8.84 27.00
N PRO A 99 13.02 9.34 25.94
CA PRO A 99 11.66 9.85 26.07
C PRO A 99 10.63 8.74 26.34
N LEU A 100 11.01 7.46 26.19
CA LEU A 100 10.23 6.28 26.59
C LEU A 100 10.54 5.81 28.02
N GLY A 101 11.49 6.46 28.70
CA GLY A 101 12.03 6.05 29.98
C GLY A 101 13.03 4.89 29.90
N ALA A 102 13.87 4.78 30.93
CA ALA A 102 14.99 3.84 31.00
C ALA A 102 14.57 2.35 30.97
N GLY A 103 13.33 2.03 31.33
CA GLY A 103 12.80 0.66 31.39
C GLY A 103 12.18 0.16 30.07
N SER A 104 12.29 0.92 28.97
CA SER A 104 11.64 0.61 27.69
C SER A 104 12.35 -0.46 26.86
N VAL A 105 13.64 -0.76 27.14
CA VAL A 105 14.40 -1.79 26.41
C VAL A 105 13.71 -3.14 26.50
N GLY A 106 13.59 -3.85 25.38
CA GLY A 106 13.04 -5.20 25.32
C GLY A 106 11.53 -5.26 25.54
N LYS A 107 10.87 -4.11 25.68
CA LYS A 107 9.41 -4.01 25.70
C LYS A 107 8.88 -3.75 24.30
N LYS A 108 7.65 -4.19 24.05
CA LYS A 108 6.93 -3.79 22.84
C LYS A 108 6.44 -2.36 23.02
N VAL A 109 6.90 -1.47 22.15
CA VAL A 109 6.50 -0.06 22.13
C VAL A 109 5.73 0.20 20.83
N GLU A 110 4.53 0.76 20.95
CA GLU A 110 3.73 1.19 19.81
C GLU A 110 3.59 2.72 19.83
N ILE A 111 3.74 3.36 18.67
CA ILE A 111 3.46 4.79 18.53
C ILE A 111 2.02 4.96 18.05
N ALA A 112 1.17 5.47 18.94
CA ALA A 112 -0.24 5.73 18.69
C ALA A 112 -0.48 7.03 17.92
N GLY A 113 0.37 8.04 18.14
CA GLY A 113 0.26 9.35 17.47
C GLY A 113 1.54 10.15 17.54
N VAL A 114 1.74 11.03 16.55
CA VAL A 114 2.81 12.02 16.48
C VAL A 114 2.19 13.32 16.00
N ASP A 115 2.14 14.31 16.88
CA ASP A 115 1.46 15.58 16.67
C ASP A 115 2.38 16.74 17.03
N ALA A 116 1.94 17.97 16.73
CA ALA A 116 2.65 19.21 17.08
C ALA A 116 4.13 19.21 16.67
N VAL A 117 4.43 18.68 15.48
CA VAL A 117 5.80 18.64 14.96
C VAL A 117 6.27 20.06 14.64
N HIS A 118 7.36 20.47 15.28
CA HIS A 118 8.07 21.72 15.03
C HIS A 118 9.49 21.40 14.57
N ILE A 119 9.91 21.99 13.46
CA ILE A 119 11.21 21.73 12.84
C ILE A 119 11.98 23.05 12.75
N ASP A 120 13.21 23.02 13.23
CA ASP A 120 14.17 24.11 13.19
C ASP A 120 15.50 23.57 12.63
N GLY A 121 15.66 23.68 11.31
CA GLY A 121 16.82 23.16 10.58
C GLY A 121 17.02 21.65 10.79
N ASP A 122 18.10 21.29 11.48
CA ASP A 122 18.47 19.90 11.78
C ASP A 122 17.93 19.41 13.14
N HIS A 123 17.06 20.19 13.79
CA HIS A 123 16.40 19.82 15.04
C HIS A 123 14.89 19.80 14.87
N ALA A 124 14.22 18.90 15.60
CA ALA A 124 12.76 18.91 15.66
C ALA A 124 12.25 18.50 17.04
N THR A 125 11.06 18.95 17.38
CA THR A 125 10.30 18.51 18.56
C THR A 125 8.93 18.04 18.15
N ALA A 126 8.41 17.00 18.79
CA ALA A 126 7.04 16.54 18.55
C ALA A 126 6.40 16.00 19.83
N SER A 127 5.08 16.11 19.93
CA SER A 127 4.30 15.40 20.93
C SER A 127 4.04 13.99 20.44
N VAL A 128 4.62 12.99 21.11
CA VAL A 128 4.51 11.59 20.71
C VAL A 128 3.72 10.83 21.75
N THR A 129 2.65 10.18 21.31
CA THR A 129 1.83 9.29 22.12
C THR A 129 2.30 7.86 21.90
N SER A 130 2.82 7.24 22.95
CA SER A 130 3.36 5.89 22.95
C SER A 130 2.54 4.96 23.83
N ARG A 131 2.48 3.68 23.45
CA ARG A 131 1.85 2.62 24.24
C ARG A 131 2.87 1.55 24.56
N ILE A 132 3.10 1.31 25.85
CA ILE A 132 4.04 0.31 26.37
C ILE A 132 3.24 -0.62 27.28
N ASP A 133 3.28 -1.93 27.00
CA ASP A 133 2.53 -2.95 27.77
C ASP A 133 1.04 -2.60 27.97
N GLY A 134 0.42 -1.94 26.98
CA GLY A 134 -0.98 -1.51 27.03
C GLY A 134 -1.23 -0.16 27.70
N HIS A 135 -0.23 0.44 28.34
CA HIS A 135 -0.32 1.76 28.96
C HIS A 135 0.08 2.85 27.97
N GLU A 136 -0.82 3.80 27.74
CA GLU A 136 -0.61 4.91 26.82
C GLU A 136 -0.11 6.16 27.57
N SER A 137 0.89 6.82 27.00
CA SER A 137 1.48 8.05 27.55
C SER A 137 1.93 8.98 26.43
N ALA A 138 1.69 10.27 26.59
CA ALA A 138 2.16 11.31 25.68
C ALA A 138 3.35 12.03 26.30
N ALA A 139 4.40 12.25 25.51
CA ALA A 139 5.58 12.99 25.91
C ALA A 139 6.11 13.83 24.74
N ASN A 140 6.77 14.95 25.07
CA ASN A 140 7.51 15.71 24.07
C ASN A 140 8.87 15.05 23.82
N TRP A 141 9.13 14.73 22.56
CA TRP A 141 10.34 14.08 22.09
C TRP A 141 11.18 15.09 21.32
N ASN A 142 12.50 14.91 21.40
CA ASN A 142 13.47 15.69 20.66
C ASN A 142 14.08 14.83 19.55
N PHE A 143 14.33 15.44 18.40
CA PHE A 143 14.90 14.78 17.24
C PHE A 143 16.07 15.59 16.68
N GLY A 144 17.08 14.88 16.17
CA GLY A 144 18.23 15.45 15.47
C GLY A 144 18.38 14.83 14.09
N ARG A 145 18.77 15.62 13.10
CA ARG A 145 19.07 15.13 11.75
C ARG A 145 20.56 14.85 11.61
N GLU A 146 20.90 13.58 11.42
CA GLU A 146 22.27 13.14 11.18
C GLU A 146 22.34 12.41 9.83
N ASN A 147 23.25 12.81 8.96
CA ASN A 147 23.40 12.25 7.60
C ASN A 147 22.08 12.19 6.80
N GLY A 148 21.22 13.20 6.98
CA GLY A 148 19.91 13.28 6.31
C GLY A 148 18.80 12.41 6.93
N THR A 149 19.08 11.71 8.03
CA THR A 149 18.12 10.86 8.75
C THR A 149 17.74 11.49 10.08
N TRP A 150 16.45 11.51 10.40
CA TRP A 150 15.98 11.93 11.71
C TRP A 150 16.16 10.80 12.73
N LEU A 151 16.77 11.14 13.86
CA LEU A 151 17.06 10.25 14.99
C LEU A 151 16.43 10.81 16.25
N VAL A 152 16.12 9.95 17.21
CA VAL A 152 15.56 10.37 18.51
C VAL A 152 16.71 10.76 19.44
N CYS A 153 16.63 11.96 20.02
CA CYS A 153 17.59 12.46 21.00
C CYS A 153 17.02 12.31 22.41
N GLY A 154 17.91 12.24 23.40
CA GLY A 154 17.49 12.24 24.81
C GLY A 154 16.82 13.56 25.18
N ASN A 155 15.90 13.51 26.14
CA ASN A 155 15.34 14.74 26.71
C ASN A 155 16.42 15.50 27.50
N PRO A 156 16.45 16.85 27.40
CA PRO A 156 17.45 17.68 28.06
C PRO A 156 17.49 17.44 29.58
#